data_AF-A0A7W0QJ78-F1
#
_entry.id   AF-A0A7W0QJ78-F1
#
_cell.length_a   1.000
_cell.length_b   1.000
_cell.length_c   1.000
_cell.angle_alpha   90.00
_cell.angle_beta   90.00
_cell.angle_gamma   90.00
#
_symmetry.space_group_name_H-M   'P 1'
#
loop_
_entity.id
_entity.type
_entity.pdbx_description
1 polymer ?
#
loop_
_entity_poly.entity_id
_entity_poly.type
_entity_poly.pdbx_seq_one_letter_code
_entity_poly.pdbx_strand_id
1 'polypeptide(L)'
;RAAFGWDTHVAGDSPEFRYTTLGDGENQQAGIMDASTFPDDALLGWSVYFTVADADATIAAIEAAGGAVVIPAEDTPYGRLAALADSTGAMFKIVA
;
A
#
# COMPACT_ATOMS: atom_id res chain seq x y z
N ARG A 1 -5.38 9.57 -16.28
CA ARG A 1 -4.69 10.86 -16.57
C ARG A 1 -5.67 11.96 -16.92
N ALA A 2 -6.40 11.91 -18.05
CA ALA A 2 -7.27 13.01 -18.49
C ALA A 2 -8.42 13.39 -17.54
N ALA A 3 -9.01 12.44 -16.81
CA ALA A 3 -10.16 12.71 -15.93
C ALA A 3 -9.81 13.57 -14.70
N PHE A 4 -8.58 13.44 -14.16
CA PHE A 4 -8.15 14.14 -12.94
C PHE A 4 -6.99 15.11 -13.16
N GLY A 5 -6.47 15.22 -14.39
CA GLY A 5 -5.35 16.12 -14.70
C GLY A 5 -4.05 15.78 -13.95
N TRP A 6 -3.86 14.51 -13.60
CA TRP A 6 -2.72 14.07 -12.79
C TRP A 6 -1.38 14.16 -13.50
N ASP A 7 -0.42 14.76 -12.81
CA ASP A 7 1.00 14.76 -13.15
C ASP A 7 1.64 13.46 -12.66
N THR A 8 2.02 12.56 -13.58
CA THR A 8 2.50 11.23 -13.23
C THR A 8 3.91 10.99 -13.71
N HIS A 9 4.73 10.38 -12.86
CA HIS A 9 6.14 10.13 -13.11
C HIS A 9 6.43 8.63 -13.00
N VAL A 10 7.16 8.07 -13.95
CA VAL A 10 7.52 6.65 -13.93
C VAL A 10 8.70 6.48 -12.97
N ALA A 11 8.47 5.77 -11.88
CA ALA A 11 9.48 5.46 -10.87
C ALA A 11 10.19 4.12 -11.15
N GLY A 12 9.51 3.19 -11.83
CA GLY A 12 10.06 1.91 -12.24
C GLY A 12 9.35 1.36 -13.48
N ASP A 13 10.12 0.78 -14.40
CA ASP A 13 9.62 0.18 -15.64
C ASP A 13 10.38 -1.10 -16.01
N SER A 14 10.47 -2.04 -15.05
CA SER A 14 11.01 -3.39 -15.29
C SER A 14 9.92 -4.45 -15.11
N PRO A 15 10.04 -5.64 -15.70
CA PRO A 15 9.07 -6.72 -15.52
C PRO A 15 8.77 -7.05 -14.04
N GLU A 16 9.76 -6.88 -13.17
CA GLU A 16 9.68 -7.15 -11.73
C GLU A 16 9.10 -5.98 -10.93
N PHE A 17 9.22 -4.75 -11.43
CA PHE A 17 8.77 -3.55 -10.74
C PHE A 17 8.33 -2.46 -11.73
N ARG A 18 7.02 -2.41 -12.00
CA ARG A 18 6.36 -1.31 -12.72
C ARG A 18 5.57 -0.45 -11.75
N TYR A 19 6.05 0.78 -11.56
CA TYR A 19 5.49 1.71 -10.60
C TYR A 19 5.50 3.14 -11.12
N THR A 20 4.38 3.83 -10.97
CA THR A 20 4.20 5.23 -11.35
C THR A 20 3.74 6.02 -10.13
N THR A 21 4.27 7.22 -9.93
CA THR A 21 3.85 8.11 -8.84
C THR A 21 2.99 9.25 -9.38
N LEU A 22 2.14 9.81 -8.52
CA LEU A 22 1.48 11.09 -8.71
C LEU A 22 2.38 12.17 -8.09
N GLY A 23 2.98 13.03 -8.92
CA GLY A 23 4.07 13.94 -8.53
C GLY A 23 5.45 13.28 -8.53
N ASP A 24 6.48 14.08 -8.24
CA ASP A 24 7.89 13.68 -8.24
C ASP A 24 8.61 14.16 -6.96
N GLY A 25 9.69 13.45 -6.59
CA GLY A 25 10.47 13.72 -5.38
C GLY A 25 9.61 13.77 -4.11
N GLU A 26 9.75 14.84 -3.34
CA GLU A 26 8.98 15.06 -2.10
C GLU A 26 7.49 15.36 -2.33
N ASN A 27 7.09 15.66 -3.57
CA ASN A 27 5.70 15.95 -3.93
C ASN A 27 4.91 14.70 -4.35
N GLN A 28 5.45 13.51 -4.12
CA GLN A 28 4.74 12.27 -4.42
C GLN A 28 3.53 12.10 -3.49
N GLN A 29 2.33 12.09 -4.07
CA GLN A 29 1.06 12.04 -3.34
C GLN A 29 0.40 10.65 -3.36
N ALA A 30 0.73 9.84 -4.36
CA ALA A 30 0.20 8.50 -4.52
C ALA A 30 1.13 7.66 -5.38
N GLY A 31 0.98 6.34 -5.29
CA GLY A 31 1.62 5.39 -6.18
C GLY A 31 0.59 4.52 -6.90
N ILE A 32 0.97 4.11 -8.09
CA ILE A 32 0.19 3.29 -9.01
C ILE A 32 1.09 2.12 -9.37
N MET A 33 0.80 0.97 -8.77
CA MET A 33 1.46 -0.29 -9.08
C MET A 33 0.78 -0.93 -10.28
N ASP A 34 1.57 -1.56 -11.14
CA ASP A 34 1.02 -2.37 -12.21
C ASP A 34 0.25 -3.58 -11.65
N ALA A 35 -1.02 -3.67 -12.01
CA ALA A 35 -1.90 -4.74 -11.53
C ALA A 35 -1.56 -6.11 -12.13
N SER A 36 -0.85 -6.17 -13.27
CA SER A 36 -0.57 -7.45 -13.95
C SER A 36 0.40 -8.36 -13.20
N THR A 37 1.05 -7.85 -12.15
CA THR A 37 1.93 -8.65 -11.28
C THR A 37 1.17 -9.35 -10.16
N PHE A 38 -0.12 -9.06 -9.97
CA PHE A 38 -0.94 -9.66 -8.92
C PHE A 38 -1.71 -10.88 -9.43
N PRO A 39 -2.07 -11.83 -8.53
CA PRO A 39 -3.02 -12.89 -8.84
C PRO A 39 -4.37 -12.35 -9.32
N ASP A 40 -5.10 -13.13 -10.13
CA ASP A 40 -6.40 -12.74 -10.69
C ASP A 40 -7.48 -12.45 -9.62
N ASP A 41 -7.34 -13.02 -8.42
CA ASP A 41 -8.23 -12.83 -7.28
C ASP A 41 -7.78 -11.70 -6.34
N ALA A 42 -6.70 -10.98 -6.69
CA ALA A 42 -6.26 -9.83 -5.91
C ALA A 42 -7.31 -8.72 -5.92
N LEU A 43 -7.51 -8.10 -4.76
CA LEU A 43 -8.37 -6.94 -4.62
C LEU A 43 -7.68 -5.72 -5.26
N LEU A 44 -7.97 -5.49 -6.54
CA LEU A 44 -7.51 -4.33 -7.28
C LEU A 44 -8.34 -3.10 -6.88
N GLY A 45 -7.65 -2.00 -6.57
CA GLY A 45 -8.32 -0.75 -6.23
C GLY A 45 -7.45 0.23 -5.47
N TRP A 46 -8.08 1.26 -4.94
CA TRP A 46 -7.44 2.22 -4.06
C TRP A 46 -7.09 1.56 -2.72
N SER A 47 -5.83 1.72 -2.31
CA SER A 47 -5.38 1.34 -0.97
C SER A 47 -5.02 2.59 -0.18
N VAL A 48 -5.44 2.64 1.08
CA VAL A 48 -5.03 3.68 2.02
C VAL A 48 -3.88 3.14 2.86
N TYR A 49 -2.82 3.94 3.00
CA TYR A 49 -1.69 3.66 3.87
C TYR A 49 -1.71 4.63 5.05
N PHE A 50 -1.59 4.09 6.26
CA PHE A 50 -1.35 4.88 7.47
C PHE A 50 0.10 4.72 7.92
N THR A 51 0.79 5.84 8.12
CA THR A 51 2.11 5.82 8.75
C THR A 51 1.95 5.54 10.23
N VAL A 52 2.75 4.61 10.75
CA VAL A 52 2.77 4.23 12.16
C VAL A 52 4.19 4.23 12.68
N ALA A 53 4.36 4.39 14.00
CA ALA A 53 5.70 4.42 14.59
C ALA A 53 6.36 3.03 14.66
N ASP A 54 5.54 1.97 14.76
CA ASP A 54 5.98 0.58 14.88
C ASP A 54 4.90 -0.32 14.26
N ALA A 55 5.27 -1.04 13.19
CA ALA A 55 4.33 -1.88 12.46
C ALA A 55 3.89 -3.10 13.29
N ASP A 56 4.81 -3.75 14.01
CA ASP A 56 4.52 -4.98 14.76
C ASP A 56 3.65 -4.67 15.98
N ALA A 57 3.92 -3.57 16.68
CA ALA A 57 3.08 -3.10 17.78
C ALA A 57 1.67 -2.71 17.30
N THR A 58 1.57 -2.08 16.12
CA THR A 58 0.27 -1.72 15.53
C THR A 58 -0.53 -2.95 15.13
N ILE A 59 0.11 -3.97 14.53
CA ILE A 59 -0.53 -5.24 14.18
C ILE A 59 -1.11 -5.90 15.42
N ALA A 60 -0.32 -6.02 16.49
CA ALA A 60 -0.77 -6.63 17.74
C ALA A 60 -1.98 -5.88 18.34
N ALA A 61 -1.99 -4.55 18.26
CA ALA A 61 -3.12 -3.74 18.71
C ALA A 61 -4.39 -3.97 17.89
N ILE A 62 -4.27 -4.12 16.57
CA ILE A 62 -5.40 -4.37 15.66
C ILE A 62 -5.98 -5.76 15.89
N GLU A 63 -5.14 -6.78 16.03
CA GLU A 63 -5.58 -8.15 16.37
C GLU A 63 -6.30 -8.18 17.72
N ALA A 64 -5.76 -7.50 18.74
CA ALA A 64 -6.41 -7.39 20.05
C ALA A 64 -7.77 -6.67 20.00
N ALA A 65 -7.96 -5.76 19.03
CA ALA A 65 -9.23 -5.07 18.78
C ALA A 65 -10.22 -5.88 17.91
N GLY A 66 -9.88 -7.11 17.54
CA GLY A 66 -10.71 -7.99 16.71
C GLY A 66 -10.55 -7.79 15.20
N GLY A 67 -9.51 -7.09 14.77
CA GLY A 67 -9.11 -7.03 13.37
C GLY A 67 -8.28 -8.25 12.95
N ALA A 68 -7.83 -8.25 11.70
CA ALA A 68 -7.09 -9.36 11.11
C ALA A 68 -5.90 -8.90 10.26
N VAL A 69 -4.86 -9.73 10.25
CA VAL A 69 -3.75 -9.60 9.30
C VAL A 69 -4.16 -10.24 7.98
N VAL A 70 -4.17 -9.45 6.90
CA VAL A 70 -4.50 -9.92 5.55
C VAL A 70 -3.22 -10.27 4.79
N ILE A 71 -2.22 -9.40 4.86
CA ILE A 71 -0.86 -9.64 4.37
C ILE A 71 0.09 -9.36 5.54
N PRO A 72 0.90 -10.34 5.98
CA PRO A 72 1.87 -10.17 7.05
C PRO A 72 2.83 -9.01 6.80
N ALA A 73 3.43 -8.50 7.87
CA ALA A 73 4.45 -7.48 7.76
C ALA A 73 5.68 -7.97 6.98
N GLU A 74 6.15 -7.16 6.06
CA GLU A 74 7.37 -7.36 5.28
C GLU A 74 8.26 -6.11 5.34
N ASP A 75 9.57 -6.31 5.47
CA ASP A 75 10.54 -5.22 5.37
C ASP A 75 10.82 -4.91 3.90
N THR A 76 10.67 -3.63 3.53
CA THR A 76 10.88 -3.16 2.16
C THR A 76 11.83 -1.96 2.15
N PRO A 77 12.32 -1.53 0.97
CA PRO A 77 13.05 -0.27 0.85
C PRO A 77 12.27 0.98 1.29
N TYR A 78 10.95 0.88 1.48
CA TYR A 78 10.05 1.99 1.80
C TYR A 78 9.52 1.94 3.25
N GLY A 79 10.05 1.04 4.08
CA GLY A 79 9.60 0.81 5.45
C GLY A 79 9.08 -0.61 5.67
N ARG A 80 8.51 -0.87 6.85
CA ARG A 80 7.88 -2.15 7.20
C ARG A 80 6.38 -2.06 6.93
N LEU A 81 5.87 -2.82 5.96
CA LEU A 81 4.50 -2.70 5.48
C LEU A 81 3.67 -3.95 5.78
N ALA A 82 2.39 -3.75 6.10
CA ALA A 82 1.40 -4.82 6.24
C ALA A 82 0.04 -4.39 5.67
N ALA A 83 -0.78 -5.36 5.29
CA ALA A 83 -2.19 -5.13 4.95
C ALA A 83 -3.08 -5.78 6.00
N LEU A 84 -4.03 -5.02 6.53
CA LEU A 84 -4.85 -5.37 7.68
C LEU A 84 -6.33 -5.14 7.35
N ALA A 85 -7.20 -5.77 8.12
CA ALA A 85 -8.63 -5.50 8.14
C ALA A 85 -9.06 -5.14 9.55
N ASP A 86 -9.93 -4.14 9.70
CA ASP A 86 -10.58 -3.87 10.99
C ASP A 86 -11.63 -4.95 11.34
N SER A 87 -12.25 -4.83 12.51
CA SER A 87 -13.27 -5.78 12.98
C SER A 87 -14.56 -5.80 12.13
N THR A 88 -14.72 -4.86 11.20
CA THR A 88 -15.82 -4.82 10.22
C THR A 88 -15.42 -5.39 8.87
N GLY A 89 -14.15 -5.74 8.68
CA GLY A 89 -13.58 -6.22 7.42
C GLY A 89 -13.07 -5.12 6.49
N ALA A 90 -13.05 -3.86 6.93
CA ALA A 90 -12.52 -2.78 6.10
C ALA A 90 -10.99 -2.88 6.00
N MET A 91 -10.48 -2.96 4.78
CA MET A 91 -9.06 -3.19 4.51
C MET A 91 -8.28 -1.88 4.39
N PHE A 92 -7.09 -1.87 4.98
CA PHE A 92 -6.13 -0.77 4.88
C PHE A 92 -4.71 -1.31 5.01
N LYS A 93 -3.72 -0.46 4.77
CA LYS A 93 -2.30 -0.79 4.90
C LYS A 93 -1.64 0.12 5.92
N ILE A 94 -0.57 -0.36 6.52
CA ILE A 94 0.28 0.42 7.41
C ILE A 94 1.72 0.41 6.90
N VAL A 95 2.48 1.45 7.24
CA VAL A 95 3.92 1.55 6.98
C VAL A 95 4.61 2.19 8.18
N ALA A 96 5.73 1.61 8.62
CA ALA A 96 6.64 2.18 9.62
C ALA A 96 7.98 2.55 8.99
#